data_AF-A0AAV7VF42-F1
#
_entry.id   AF-A0AAV7VF42-F1
#
_cell.length_a   1.000
_cell.length_b   1.000
_cell.length_c   1.000
_cell.angle_alpha   90.00
_cell.angle_beta   90.00
_cell.angle_gamma   90.00
#
_symmetry.space_group_name_H-M   'P 1'
#
loop_
_entity.id
_entity.type
_entity.pdbx_description
1 polymer ?
#
loop_
_entity_poly.entity_id
_entity_poly.type
_entity_poly.pdbx_seq_one_letter_code
_entity_poly.pdbx_strand_id
1 'polypeptide(L)'
;MSKQTGALRSIRGRLQLLEGELSQLEQEHRDTADTRTLGHIHAKMQEFQETALSEVLHMGKYAVARAYGEGDRPGKVLANSIRPSRITNLINKTAATDGRILTDPEDVAARFREYYQTLYTTRGSPEPNAIKEYLTHIELPKLSESDREAL
;
A
#
# COMPACT_ATOMS: atom_id res chain seq x y z
N MET A 1 -21.22 25.79 -4.31
CA MET A 1 -22.23 24.71 -4.34
C MET A 1 -23.13 24.74 -5.58
N SER A 2 -23.66 25.90 -6.03
CA SER A 2 -24.61 26.01 -7.18
C SER A 2 -24.10 25.49 -8.55
N LYS A 3 -22.83 25.72 -8.92
CA LYS A 3 -22.28 25.24 -10.21
C LYS A 3 -22.14 23.70 -10.28
N GLN A 4 -22.01 23.02 -9.14
CA GLN A 4 -21.68 21.59 -9.04
C GLN A 4 -22.91 20.67 -9.18
N THR A 5 -24.06 21.14 -8.69
CA THR A 5 -25.37 20.52 -8.96
C THR A 5 -25.76 20.61 -10.43
N GLY A 6 -25.25 21.62 -11.15
CA GLY A 6 -25.46 21.79 -12.59
C GLY A 6 -24.74 20.71 -13.42
N ALA A 7 -23.50 20.38 -13.08
CA ALA A 7 -22.71 19.39 -13.80
C ALA A 7 -23.32 17.97 -13.70
N LEU A 8 -23.70 17.52 -12.50
CA LEU A 8 -24.41 16.23 -12.31
C LEU A 8 -25.75 16.18 -13.04
N ARG A 9 -26.50 17.28 -13.01
CA ARG A 9 -27.79 17.37 -13.71
C ARG A 9 -27.60 17.26 -15.23
N SER A 10 -26.55 17.88 -15.77
CA SER A 10 -26.19 17.78 -17.19
C SER A 10 -25.80 16.35 -17.59
N ILE A 11 -24.93 15.71 -16.80
CA ILE A 11 -24.50 14.31 -17.02
C ILE A 11 -25.71 13.37 -17.01
N ARG A 12 -26.60 13.52 -16.03
CA ARG A 12 -27.82 12.69 -15.93
C ARG A 12 -28.78 12.94 -17.08
N GLY A 13 -28.92 14.19 -17.54
CA GLY A 13 -29.70 14.51 -18.73
C GLY A 13 -29.13 13.86 -20.00
N ARG A 14 -27.79 13.80 -20.12
CA ARG A 14 -27.13 13.11 -21.23
C ARG A 14 -27.37 11.60 -21.21
N LEU A 15 -27.34 10.97 -20.04
CA LEU A 15 -27.65 9.54 -19.89
C LEU A 15 -29.08 9.21 -20.33
N GLN A 16 -30.05 10.02 -19.92
CA GLN A 16 -31.45 9.84 -20.33
C GLN A 16 -31.64 9.99 -21.84
N LEU A 17 -30.93 10.94 -22.47
CA LEU A 17 -30.95 11.07 -23.93
C LEU A 17 -30.35 9.84 -24.61
N LEU A 18 -29.19 9.36 -24.15
CA LEU A 18 -28.53 8.18 -24.71
C LEU A 18 -29.36 6.91 -24.53
N GLU A 19 -30.06 6.76 -23.41
CA GLU A 19 -30.99 5.65 -23.16
C GLU A 19 -32.19 5.68 -24.11
N GLY A 20 -32.72 6.86 -24.41
CA GLY A 20 -33.76 7.05 -25.43
C GLY A 20 -33.27 6.74 -26.84
N GLU A 21 -32.07 7.22 -27.21
CA GLU A 21 -31.43 6.94 -28.50
C GLU A 21 -31.15 5.44 -28.69
N LEU A 22 -30.64 4.77 -27.65
CA LEU A 22 -30.41 3.32 -27.64
C LEU A 22 -31.72 2.54 -27.79
N SER A 23 -32.77 2.93 -27.08
CA SER A 23 -34.08 2.27 -27.16
C SER A 23 -34.68 2.35 -28.57
N GLN A 24 -34.51 3.47 -29.26
CA GLN A 24 -34.95 3.64 -30.65
C GLN A 24 -34.12 2.78 -31.61
N LEU A 25 -32.79 2.82 -31.50
CA LEU A 25 -31.89 2.04 -32.34
C LEU A 25 -32.07 0.52 -32.17
N GLU A 26 -32.30 0.07 -30.93
CA GLU A 26 -32.62 -1.33 -30.65
C GLU A 26 -33.93 -1.75 -31.31
N GLN A 27 -34.94 -0.88 -31.29
CA GLN A 27 -36.23 -1.15 -31.92
C GLN A 27 -36.09 -1.21 -33.45
N GLU A 28 -35.39 -0.25 -34.05
CA GLU A 28 -35.10 -0.24 -35.50
C GLU A 28 -34.30 -1.48 -35.94
N HIS A 29 -33.34 -1.93 -35.11
CA HIS A 29 -32.58 -3.14 -35.39
C HIS A 29 -33.43 -4.41 -35.29
N ARG A 30 -34.36 -4.49 -34.33
CA ARG A 30 -35.33 -5.62 -34.26
C ARG A 30 -36.18 -5.72 -35.52
N ASP A 31 -36.58 -4.59 -36.08
CA ASP A 31 -37.47 -4.53 -37.24
C ASP A 31 -36.73 -4.75 -38.58
N THR A 32 -35.45 -4.33 -38.67
CA THR A 32 -34.70 -4.29 -39.94
C THR A 32 -33.59 -5.35 -40.05
N ALA A 33 -33.16 -5.96 -38.95
CA ALA A 33 -32.08 -6.95 -38.86
C ALA A 33 -30.76 -6.56 -39.59
N ASP A 34 -30.46 -5.26 -39.62
CA ASP A 34 -29.30 -4.70 -40.34
C ASP A 34 -28.03 -4.71 -39.47
N THR A 35 -26.89 -5.12 -40.05
CA THR A 35 -25.59 -5.14 -39.35
C THR A 35 -25.04 -3.73 -39.11
N ARG A 36 -25.45 -2.72 -39.91
CA ARG A 36 -25.03 -1.33 -39.70
C ARG A 36 -25.63 -0.72 -38.44
N THR A 37 -26.90 -0.97 -38.16
CA THR A 37 -27.57 -0.47 -36.94
C THR A 37 -26.94 -1.07 -35.68
N LEU A 38 -26.44 -2.30 -35.74
CA LEU A 38 -25.70 -2.94 -34.66
C LEU A 38 -24.38 -2.21 -34.33
N GLY A 39 -23.66 -1.71 -35.34
CA GLY A 39 -22.47 -0.88 -35.13
C GLY A 39 -22.79 0.45 -34.42
N HIS A 40 -23.91 1.08 -34.77
CA HIS A 40 -24.39 2.30 -34.11
C HIS A 40 -24.80 2.05 -32.65
N ILE A 41 -25.45 0.93 -32.36
CA ILE A 41 -25.79 0.51 -31.00
C ILE A 41 -24.52 0.35 -30.15
N HIS A 42 -23.49 -0.33 -30.66
CA HIS A 42 -22.23 -0.48 -29.93
C HIS A 42 -21.54 0.85 -29.63
N ALA A 43 -21.46 1.75 -30.62
CA ALA A 43 -20.88 3.07 -30.42
C ALA A 43 -21.63 3.88 -29.36
N LYS A 44 -22.96 3.84 -29.39
CA LYS A 44 -23.82 4.53 -28.41
C LYS A 44 -23.75 3.92 -27.02
N MET A 45 -23.63 2.59 -26.94
CA MET A 45 -23.43 1.89 -25.67
C MET A 45 -22.08 2.24 -25.03
N GLN A 46 -21.03 2.39 -25.83
CA GLN A 46 -19.74 2.86 -25.34
C GLN A 46 -19.85 4.29 -24.79
N GLU A 47 -20.51 5.20 -25.51
CA GLU A 47 -20.75 6.58 -25.06
C GLU A 47 -21.54 6.63 -23.73
N PHE A 48 -22.54 5.75 -23.59
CA PHE A 48 -23.30 5.59 -22.35
C PHE A 48 -22.40 5.13 -21.19
N GLN A 49 -21.57 4.12 -21.41
CA GLN A 49 -20.64 3.60 -20.40
C GLN A 49 -19.64 4.66 -19.93
N GLU A 50 -19.08 5.43 -20.86
CA GLU A 50 -18.16 6.53 -20.54
C GLU A 50 -18.84 7.62 -19.71
N THR A 51 -20.07 7.98 -20.08
CA THR A 51 -20.86 8.99 -19.36
C THR A 51 -21.27 8.51 -17.96
N ALA A 52 -21.65 7.23 -17.83
CA ALA A 52 -22.00 6.62 -16.55
C ALA A 52 -20.79 6.54 -15.60
N LEU A 53 -19.62 6.17 -16.13
CA LEU A 53 -18.37 6.18 -15.38
C LEU A 53 -18.04 7.60 -14.88
N SER A 54 -18.25 8.61 -15.72
CA SER A 54 -18.07 10.02 -15.32
C SER A 54 -19.00 10.43 -14.17
N GLU A 55 -20.26 9.98 -14.15
CA GLU A 55 -21.19 10.21 -13.02
C GLU A 55 -20.66 9.59 -11.72
N VAL A 56 -20.27 8.32 -11.76
CA VAL A 56 -19.74 7.59 -10.58
C VAL A 56 -18.48 8.27 -10.04
N LEU A 57 -17.54 8.62 -10.92
CA LEU A 57 -16.32 9.33 -10.54
C LEU A 57 -16.62 10.70 -9.94
N HIS A 58 -17.57 11.43 -10.52
CA HIS A 58 -18.01 12.71 -9.98
C HIS A 58 -18.57 12.49 -8.57
N MET A 59 -19.57 11.63 -8.37
CA MET A 59 -20.15 11.33 -7.06
C MET A 59 -19.11 10.87 -6.02
N GLY A 60 -18.18 9.99 -6.42
CA GLY A 60 -17.10 9.52 -5.56
C GLY A 60 -16.19 10.66 -5.07
N LYS A 61 -15.82 11.59 -5.96
CA LYS A 61 -15.05 12.79 -5.58
C LYS A 61 -15.81 13.64 -4.55
N TYR A 62 -17.12 13.79 -4.66
CA TYR A 62 -17.91 14.54 -3.65
C TYR A 62 -18.05 13.79 -2.33
N ALA A 63 -18.27 12.48 -2.36
CA ALA A 63 -18.33 11.68 -1.14
C ALA A 63 -17.01 11.80 -0.35
N VAL A 64 -15.89 11.72 -1.06
CA VAL A 64 -14.55 11.94 -0.51
C VAL A 64 -14.38 13.37 0.00
N ALA A 65 -14.73 14.40 -0.79
CA ALA A 65 -14.62 15.80 -0.38
C ALA A 65 -15.50 16.14 0.83
N ARG A 66 -16.70 15.57 0.90
CA ARG A 66 -17.64 15.73 2.02
C ARG A 66 -17.12 15.05 3.28
N ALA A 67 -16.66 13.81 3.17
CA ALA A 67 -15.99 13.11 4.26
C ALA A 67 -14.75 13.86 4.76
N TYR A 68 -14.08 14.61 3.88
CA TYR A 68 -12.94 15.46 4.23
C TYR A 68 -13.30 16.82 4.82
N GLY A 69 -14.45 17.40 4.48
CA GLY A 69 -14.92 18.68 5.01
C GLY A 69 -15.65 18.55 6.36
N GLU A 70 -16.32 17.42 6.59
CA GLU A 70 -17.16 17.19 7.78
C GLU A 70 -16.47 16.35 8.88
N GLY A 71 -15.26 15.81 8.66
CA GLY A 71 -14.60 14.86 9.57
C GLY A 71 -13.32 15.36 10.27
N ASP A 72 -12.99 14.76 11.44
CA ASP A 72 -11.71 14.91 12.17
C ASP A 72 -10.52 14.31 11.39
N ARG A 73 -10.14 14.98 10.31
CA ARG A 73 -9.08 14.54 9.38
C ARG A 73 -7.67 14.72 9.93
N PRO A 74 -7.30 15.79 10.66
CA PRO A 74 -5.95 15.90 11.23
C PRO A 74 -5.67 14.72 12.17
N GLY A 75 -6.63 14.38 13.04
CA GLY A 75 -6.49 13.25 13.97
C GLY A 75 -6.38 11.91 13.25
N LYS A 76 -7.21 11.64 12.24
CA LYS A 76 -7.17 10.38 11.48
C LYS A 76 -5.95 10.23 10.57
N VAL A 77 -5.53 11.31 9.90
CA VAL A 77 -4.31 11.31 9.07
C VAL A 77 -3.08 11.13 9.95
N LEU A 78 -3.02 11.82 11.09
CA LEU A 78 -1.95 11.65 12.08
C LEU A 78 -1.95 10.23 12.67
N ALA A 79 -3.10 9.68 13.04
CA ALA A 79 -3.20 8.32 13.52
C ALA A 79 -2.76 7.30 12.45
N ASN A 80 -3.16 7.50 11.20
CA ASN A 80 -2.79 6.63 10.08
C ASN A 80 -1.31 6.74 9.71
N SER A 81 -0.67 7.90 9.88
CA SER A 81 0.78 8.06 9.66
C SER A 81 1.61 7.50 10.82
N ILE A 82 1.11 7.55 12.05
CA ILE A 82 1.79 7.00 13.25
C ILE A 82 1.64 5.47 13.34
N ARG A 83 0.54 4.89 12.84
CA ARG A 83 0.32 3.43 12.86
C ARG A 83 1.48 2.61 12.28
N PRO A 84 1.95 2.85 11.04
CA PRO A 84 3.02 2.05 10.46
C PRO A 84 4.35 2.24 11.22
N SER A 85 4.68 3.44 11.68
CA SER A 85 5.93 3.68 12.44
C SER A 85 5.93 3.01 13.82
N ARG A 86 4.76 2.87 14.46
CA ARG A 86 4.62 2.09 15.70
C ARG A 86 4.74 0.58 15.45
N ILE A 87 4.21 0.07 14.34
CA ILE A 87 4.24 -1.36 14.01
C ILE A 87 5.66 -1.80 13.61
N THR A 88 6.41 -0.96 12.87
CA THR A 88 7.79 -1.28 12.46
C THR A 88 8.77 -1.33 13.62
N ASN A 89 8.53 -0.53 14.66
CA ASN A 89 9.43 -0.44 15.82
C ASN A 89 9.06 -1.41 16.95
N LEU A 90 7.96 -2.19 16.80
CA LEU A 90 7.53 -3.14 17.81
C LEU A 90 8.16 -4.50 17.54
N ILE A 91 8.97 -4.99 18.48
CA ILE A 91 9.47 -6.36 18.45
C ILE A 91 8.30 -7.28 18.79
N ASN A 92 7.65 -7.81 17.75
CA ASN A 92 6.41 -8.57 17.90
C ASN A 92 6.62 -9.98 18.45
N LYS A 93 7.83 -10.54 18.32
CA LYS A 93 8.16 -11.92 18.71
C LYS A 93 9.64 -12.07 19.06
N THR A 94 9.95 -12.86 20.07
CA THR A 94 11.32 -13.35 20.35
C THR A 94 11.33 -14.83 20.63
N ALA A 95 12.48 -15.49 20.44
CA ALA A 95 12.63 -16.90 20.81
C ALA A 95 13.03 -17.01 22.29
N ALA A 96 12.37 -17.90 23.01
CA ALA A 96 12.78 -18.36 24.33
C ALA A 96 13.99 -19.29 24.22
N THR A 97 14.70 -19.48 25.33
CA THR A 97 15.83 -20.40 25.47
C THR A 97 15.46 -21.85 25.10
N ASP A 98 14.19 -22.22 25.28
CA ASP A 98 13.65 -23.54 24.95
C ASP A 98 13.15 -23.65 23.50
N GLY A 99 13.41 -22.65 22.65
CA GLY A 99 12.98 -22.60 21.25
C GLY A 99 11.50 -22.22 21.04
N ARG A 100 10.76 -21.91 22.10
CA ARG A 100 9.36 -21.44 22.01
C ARG A 100 9.30 -19.97 21.58
N ILE A 101 8.27 -19.59 20.84
CA ILE A 101 8.09 -18.20 20.40
C ILE A 101 7.30 -17.44 21.47
N LEU A 102 7.89 -16.37 22.00
CA LEU A 102 7.28 -15.43 22.93
C LEU A 102 6.66 -14.29 22.13
N THR A 103 5.38 -14.05 22.34
CA THR A 103 4.58 -12.98 21.70
C THR A 103 4.13 -11.91 22.68
N ASP A 104 4.26 -12.16 23.98
CA ASP A 104 3.90 -11.20 25.02
C ASP A 104 5.00 -10.12 25.16
N PRO A 105 4.65 -8.82 25.08
CA PRO A 105 5.61 -7.73 25.29
C PRO A 105 6.39 -7.81 26.61
N GLU A 106 5.78 -8.28 27.70
CA GLU A 106 6.46 -8.36 28.99
C GLU A 106 7.53 -9.46 28.99
N ASP A 107 7.20 -10.62 28.43
CA ASP A 107 8.13 -11.74 28.27
C ASP A 107 9.28 -11.39 27.32
N VAL A 108 8.98 -10.69 26.22
CA VAL A 108 9.98 -10.18 25.26
C VAL A 108 10.96 -9.25 25.97
N ALA A 109 10.47 -8.29 26.75
CA ALA A 109 11.32 -7.34 27.48
C ALA A 109 12.18 -8.04 28.55
N ALA A 110 11.62 -9.01 29.28
CA ALA A 110 12.35 -9.80 30.25
C ALA A 110 13.49 -10.59 29.60
N ARG A 111 13.24 -11.23 28.45
CA ARG A 111 14.29 -11.94 27.68
C ARG A 111 15.39 -11.02 27.19
N PHE A 112 15.06 -9.84 26.67
CA PHE A 112 16.10 -8.88 26.27
C PHE A 112 16.95 -8.45 27.46
N ARG A 113 16.33 -8.20 28.62
CA ARG A 113 17.06 -7.88 29.85
C ARG A 113 18.00 -9.00 30.25
N GLU A 114 17.52 -10.25 30.31
CA GLU A 114 18.33 -11.42 30.65
C GLU A 114 19.49 -11.64 29.67
N TYR A 115 19.23 -11.51 28.36
CA TYR A 115 20.23 -11.65 27.32
C TYR A 115 21.36 -10.62 27.47
N TYR A 116 21.02 -9.33 27.59
CA TYR A 116 22.04 -8.28 27.72
C TYR A 116 22.74 -8.32 29.07
N GLN A 117 22.03 -8.67 30.14
CA GLN A 117 22.67 -8.96 31.42
C GLN A 117 23.71 -10.06 31.24
N THR A 118 23.35 -11.19 30.64
CA THR A 118 24.30 -12.27 30.39
C THR A 118 25.47 -11.78 29.54
N LEU A 119 25.22 -11.14 28.40
CA LEU A 119 26.23 -10.65 27.47
C LEU A 119 27.29 -9.75 28.13
N TYR A 120 26.86 -8.81 28.97
CA TYR A 120 27.75 -7.86 29.64
C TYR A 120 28.32 -8.39 30.96
N THR A 121 27.72 -9.43 31.53
CA THR A 121 28.23 -10.10 32.75
C THR A 121 29.18 -11.25 32.41
N THR A 122 29.10 -11.83 31.21
CA THR A 122 30.17 -12.63 30.60
C THR A 122 31.35 -11.73 30.23
N ARG A 123 31.97 -11.11 31.24
CA ARG A 123 33.41 -10.85 31.26
C ARG A 123 34.12 -12.19 31.45
N GLY A 124 34.02 -13.08 30.47
CA GLY A 124 35.05 -14.07 30.28
C GLY A 124 36.31 -13.27 29.96
N SER A 125 37.35 -13.36 30.78
CA SER A 125 38.69 -12.98 30.35
C SER A 125 39.00 -13.90 29.17
N PRO A 126 39.00 -13.40 27.92
CA PRO A 126 39.35 -14.26 26.82
C PRO A 126 40.84 -14.58 27.00
N GLU A 127 41.15 -15.87 27.14
CA GLU A 127 42.53 -16.38 27.12
C GLU A 127 43.24 -15.74 25.92
N PRO A 128 44.30 -14.93 26.12
CA PRO A 128 44.94 -14.19 25.03
C PRO A 128 45.39 -15.09 23.87
N ASN A 129 45.59 -16.38 24.15
CA ASN A 129 45.95 -17.40 23.17
C ASN A 129 44.77 -17.77 22.25
N ALA A 130 43.56 -17.89 22.78
CA ALA A 130 42.36 -18.20 21.99
C ALA A 130 42.00 -17.07 21.00
N ILE A 131 42.24 -15.81 21.40
CA ILE A 131 42.06 -14.66 20.50
C ILE A 131 43.11 -14.70 19.38
N LYS A 132 44.37 -14.98 19.70
CA LYS A 132 45.43 -15.07 18.69
C LYS A 132 45.14 -16.18 17.69
N GLU A 133 44.72 -17.35 18.16
CA GLU A 133 44.39 -18.49 17.30
C GLU A 133 43.20 -18.17 16.37
N TYR A 134 42.16 -17.53 16.89
CA TYR A 134 41.03 -17.04 16.08
C TYR A 134 41.47 -16.00 15.04
N LEU A 135 42.26 -14.99 15.44
CA LEU A 135 42.74 -13.96 14.52
C LEU A 135 43.69 -14.51 13.44
N THR A 136 44.44 -15.58 13.74
CA THR A 136 45.29 -16.24 12.74
C THR A 136 44.50 -17.06 11.72
N HIS A 137 43.30 -17.54 12.06
CA HIS A 137 42.41 -18.25 11.15
C HIS A 137 41.53 -17.33 10.30
N ILE A 138 41.52 -16.03 10.59
CA ILE A 138 40.83 -15.06 9.73
C ILE A 138 41.76 -14.72 8.57
N GLU A 139 41.43 -15.23 7.39
CA GLU A 139 42.04 -14.81 6.13
C GLU A 139 41.58 -13.39 5.78
N LEU A 140 42.23 -12.40 6.39
CA LEU A 140 42.04 -11.01 5.97
C LEU A 140 42.62 -10.85 4.55
N PRO A 141 41.85 -10.34 3.58
CA PRO A 141 42.38 -10.03 2.26
C PRO A 141 43.50 -9.00 2.42
N LYS A 142 44.73 -9.41 2.14
CA LYS A 142 45.90 -8.52 2.15
C LYS A 142 45.96 -7.83 0.78
N LEU A 143 46.26 -6.52 0.81
CA LEU A 143 46.48 -5.76 -0.42
C LEU A 143 47.62 -6.43 -1.21
N SER A 144 47.41 -6.64 -2.51
CA SER A 144 48.44 -7.24 -3.37
C SER A 144 49.60 -6.25 -3.54
N GLU A 145 50.82 -6.73 -3.76
CA GLU A 145 51.99 -5.85 -3.98
C GLU A 145 51.76 -4.90 -5.17
N SER A 146 51.01 -5.35 -6.18
CA SER A 146 50.59 -4.51 -7.31
C SER A 146 49.69 -3.34 -6.92
N ASP A 147 48.84 -3.48 -5.90
CA ASP A 147 47.98 -2.40 -5.41
C ASP A 147 48.75 -1.41 -4.52
N ARG A 148 49.88 -1.85 -3.93
CA ARG A 148 50.72 -1.04 -3.06
C ARG A 148 51.70 -0.15 -3.83
N GLU A 149 52.12 -0.58 -5.02
CA GLU A 149 52.97 0.20 -5.93
C GLU A 149 52.20 1.24 -6.74
N ALA A 150 50.85 1.16 -6.75
CA ALA A 150 49.97 2.09 -7.44
C ALA A 150 49.53 3.31 -6.59
N LEU A 151 50.08 3.47 -5.38
CA LEU A 151 49.91 4.62 -4.48
C LEU A 151 51.16 5.51 -4.50
#